data_AF-A0A517NJX6-F1
#
_entry.id   AF-A0A517NJX6-F1
#
_cell.length_a   1.000
_cell.length_b   1.000
_cell.length_c   1.000
_cell.angle_alpha   90.00
_cell.angle_beta   90.00
_cell.angle_gamma   90.00
#
_symmetry.space_group_name_H-M   'P 1'
#
loop_
_entity.id
_entity.type
_entity.pdbx_description
1 polymer ?
#
loop_
_entity_poly.entity_id
_entity_poly.type
_entity_poly.pdbx_seq_one_letter_code
_entity_poly.pdbx_strand_id
1 'polypeptide(L)'
;MTDLGAKRWSPVLVAVLFFIPFVAVSVYVGTREEVDLPNADSSSFDEMANAEVEIGGVRRPLSDVTPLRKFAVPDLERQPPGLVTPIARDANKATESVFEAARSKKHPERLSAAFMPEPFDRQAYEESPEAYLSLHVPGRVWQSAQPGPDVPVVESFGKRNHRMRHGESVRLQLKTQAAMPATFTSFDNGVFSNGLTSITVKADKDGVATANFRASSGTAGEINIIAASPVATERVVYRVNVVSPAPSVSVTSP
;
A
#
# COMPACT_ATOMS: atom_id res chain seq x y z
N MET A 1 -2.45 52.65 -51.29
CA MET A 1 -2.35 51.21 -51.63
C MET A 1 -1.67 50.55 -50.45
N THR A 2 -2.28 49.76 -49.58
CA THR A 2 -3.37 48.80 -49.74
C THR A 2 -4.12 48.69 -48.40
N ASP A 3 -5.43 48.94 -48.43
CA ASP A 3 -6.35 48.75 -47.31
C ASP A 3 -6.72 47.26 -47.25
N LEU A 4 -6.18 46.55 -46.26
CA LEU A 4 -6.46 45.14 -46.03
C LEU A 4 -7.80 45.03 -45.30
N GLY A 5 -8.86 44.84 -46.08
CA GLY A 5 -10.22 44.62 -45.59
C GLY A 5 -10.27 43.48 -44.58
N ALA A 6 -10.44 43.83 -43.31
CA ALA A 6 -10.71 42.90 -42.23
C ALA A 6 -12.07 42.23 -42.48
N LYS A 7 -12.04 41.05 -43.09
CA LYS A 7 -13.21 40.18 -43.29
C LYS A 7 -13.75 39.83 -41.91
N ARG A 8 -14.83 40.47 -41.47
CA ARG A 8 -15.52 40.15 -40.20
C ARG A 8 -16.05 38.72 -40.27
N TRP A 9 -15.49 37.82 -39.47
CA TRP A 9 -15.98 36.45 -39.35
C TRP A 9 -17.33 36.49 -38.63
N SER A 10 -18.32 35.75 -39.15
CA SER A 10 -19.62 35.62 -38.50
C SER A 10 -19.43 35.10 -37.07
N PRO A 11 -20.13 35.65 -36.06
CA PRO A 11 -20.04 35.18 -34.68
C PRO A 11 -20.37 33.68 -34.55
N VAL A 12 -21.17 33.14 -35.46
CA VAL A 12 -21.49 31.71 -35.54
C VAL A 12 -20.25 30.88 -35.89
N LEU A 13 -19.40 31.36 -36.79
CA LEU A 13 -18.21 30.64 -37.25
C LEU A 13 -17.10 30.63 -36.18
N VAL A 14 -17.01 31.70 -35.39
CA VAL A 14 -16.14 31.77 -34.21
C VAL A 14 -16.63 30.82 -33.12
N ALA A 15 -17.94 30.78 -32.85
CA ALA A 15 -18.51 29.86 -31.87
C ALA A 15 -18.28 28.38 -32.24
N VAL A 16 -18.44 28.01 -33.51
CA VAL A 16 -18.20 26.64 -33.98
C VAL A 16 -16.72 26.25 -33.80
N LEU A 17 -15.77 27.14 -34.11
CA LEU A 17 -14.34 26.87 -33.93
C LEU A 17 -13.95 26.67 -32.45
N PHE A 18 -14.62 27.36 -31.51
CA PHE A 18 -14.38 27.17 -30.08
C PHE A 18 -15.05 25.92 -29.51
N PHE A 19 -16.17 25.46 -30.08
CA PHE A 19 -16.87 24.26 -29.62
C PHE A 19 -16.26 22.95 -30.13
N ILE A 20 -15.64 22.93 -31.31
CA ILE A 20 -15.00 21.74 -31.89
C ILE A 20 -13.97 21.09 -30.94
N PRO A 21 -13.02 21.81 -30.31
CA PRO A 21 -12.10 21.17 -29.37
C PRO A 21 -12.79 20.62 -28.13
N PHE A 22 -13.89 21.23 -27.66
CA PHE A 22 -14.66 20.71 -26.52
C PHE A 22 -15.40 19.41 -26.86
N VAL A 23 -16.02 19.34 -28.04
CA VAL A 23 -16.66 18.10 -28.50
C VAL A 23 -15.62 17.02 -28.76
N ALA A 24 -14.46 17.37 -29.35
CA ALA A 24 -13.37 16.43 -29.56
C ALA A 24 -12.78 15.89 -28.23
N VAL A 25 -12.66 16.74 -27.20
CA VAL A 25 -12.24 16.32 -25.85
C VAL A 25 -13.33 15.47 -25.18
N SER A 26 -14.60 15.82 -25.28
CA SER A 26 -15.69 15.00 -24.73
C SER A 26 -15.82 13.65 -25.42
N VAL A 27 -15.63 13.58 -26.75
CA VAL A 27 -15.57 12.31 -27.48
C VAL A 27 -14.31 11.55 -27.08
N TYR A 28 -13.14 12.18 -27.00
CA TYR A 28 -11.91 11.52 -26.55
C TYR A 28 -11.99 10.97 -25.12
N VAL A 29 -12.66 11.67 -24.21
CA VAL A 29 -12.91 11.22 -22.84
C VAL A 29 -14.00 10.15 -22.78
N GLY A 30 -15.04 10.25 -23.62
CA GLY A 30 -16.15 9.28 -23.67
C GLY A 30 -15.85 8.01 -24.47
N THR A 31 -14.89 8.04 -25.40
CA THR A 31 -14.41 6.88 -26.18
C THR A 31 -13.05 6.39 -25.72
N ARG A 32 -12.52 6.93 -24.62
CA ARG A 32 -11.55 6.16 -23.85
C ARG A 32 -12.33 4.97 -23.36
N GLU A 33 -12.18 3.84 -24.06
CA GLU A 33 -12.30 2.54 -23.41
C GLU A 33 -11.57 2.71 -22.07
N GLU A 34 -12.35 2.68 -20.98
CA GLU A 34 -11.82 2.11 -19.76
C GLU A 34 -11.23 0.79 -20.24
N VAL A 35 -9.90 0.76 -20.36
CA VAL A 35 -9.20 -0.50 -20.29
C VAL A 35 -9.68 -1.03 -18.96
N ASP A 36 -10.60 -1.99 -19.02
CA ASP A 36 -10.97 -2.87 -17.93
C ASP A 36 -9.67 -3.55 -17.52
N LEU A 37 -8.86 -2.81 -16.77
CA LEU A 37 -7.92 -3.37 -15.84
C LEU A 37 -8.84 -4.17 -14.93
N PRO A 38 -8.70 -5.51 -14.89
CA PRO A 38 -9.56 -6.29 -14.03
C PRO A 38 -9.43 -5.70 -12.63
N ASN A 39 -10.50 -5.06 -12.15
CA ASN A 39 -10.76 -5.03 -10.74
C ASN A 39 -10.68 -6.50 -10.36
N ALA A 40 -9.68 -6.85 -9.54
CA ALA A 40 -9.48 -8.21 -9.11
C ALA A 40 -10.67 -8.58 -8.21
N ASP A 41 -11.79 -8.91 -8.84
CA ASP A 41 -12.89 -9.59 -8.20
C ASP A 41 -12.33 -10.91 -7.66
N SER A 42 -12.75 -11.27 -6.46
CA SER A 42 -12.15 -12.34 -5.66
C SER A 42 -12.06 -13.71 -6.36
N SER A 43 -12.82 -13.93 -7.43
CA SER A 43 -12.81 -15.15 -8.24
C SER A 43 -11.60 -15.27 -9.19
N SER A 44 -10.92 -14.18 -9.54
CA SER A 44 -9.69 -14.20 -10.38
C SER A 44 -8.41 -14.52 -9.58
N PHE A 45 -8.53 -14.64 -8.25
CA PHE A 45 -7.40 -14.55 -7.35
C PHE A 45 -6.76 -15.89 -6.98
N ASP A 46 -7.51 -17.00 -6.93
CA ASP A 46 -6.89 -18.33 -6.79
C ASP A 46 -6.00 -18.66 -7.98
N GLU A 47 -6.35 -18.18 -9.17
CA GLU A 47 -5.49 -18.27 -10.36
C GLU A 47 -4.25 -17.38 -10.22
N MET A 48 -4.37 -16.14 -9.73
CA MET A 48 -3.22 -15.23 -9.53
C MET A 48 -2.30 -15.61 -8.36
N ALA A 49 -2.84 -16.19 -7.28
CA ALA A 49 -2.08 -16.64 -6.13
C ALA A 49 -1.26 -17.89 -6.45
N ASN A 50 -1.74 -18.72 -7.38
CA ASN A 50 -1.05 -19.93 -7.84
C ASN A 50 -0.17 -19.70 -9.08
N ALA A 51 -0.47 -18.69 -9.90
CA ALA A 51 0.39 -18.29 -11.00
C ALA A 51 1.70 -17.71 -10.48
N GLU A 52 2.83 -18.21 -10.97
CA GLU A 52 4.16 -17.71 -10.62
C GLU A 52 4.80 -16.94 -11.78
N VAL A 53 5.50 -15.85 -11.46
CA VAL A 53 6.33 -15.06 -12.36
C VAL A 53 7.75 -15.01 -11.81
N GLU A 54 8.74 -15.12 -12.70
CA GLU A 54 10.14 -15.00 -12.32
C GLU A 54 10.62 -13.57 -12.50
N ILE A 55 11.09 -12.95 -11.41
CA ILE A 55 11.64 -11.59 -11.41
C ILE A 55 13.05 -11.65 -10.86
N GLY A 56 14.03 -11.23 -11.69
CA GLY A 56 15.43 -11.22 -11.30
C GLY A 56 15.93 -12.58 -10.79
N GLY A 57 15.45 -13.71 -11.31
CA GLY A 57 15.86 -15.06 -10.88
C GLY A 57 15.14 -15.59 -9.62
N VAL A 58 14.08 -14.92 -9.14
CA VAL A 58 13.25 -15.39 -8.02
C VAL A 58 11.83 -15.62 -8.50
N ARG A 59 11.28 -16.81 -8.26
CA ARG A 59 9.88 -17.14 -8.54
C ARG A 59 8.96 -16.54 -7.49
N ARG A 60 7.91 -15.84 -7.95
CA ARG A 60 6.99 -15.04 -7.14
C ARG A 60 5.55 -15.31 -7.56
N PRO A 61 4.59 -15.35 -6.63
CA PRO A 61 3.17 -15.28 -6.99
C PRO A 61 2.87 -14.02 -7.80
N LEU A 62 2.00 -14.11 -8.80
CA LEU A 62 1.62 -12.97 -9.64
C LEU A 62 0.98 -11.84 -8.81
N SER A 63 0.27 -12.20 -7.73
CA SER A 63 -0.29 -11.27 -6.74
C SER A 63 0.75 -10.35 -6.08
N ASP A 64 2.03 -10.76 -6.03
CA ASP A 64 3.13 -9.92 -5.49
C ASP A 64 3.48 -8.75 -6.43
N VAL A 65 3.18 -8.87 -7.72
CA VAL A 65 3.84 -8.08 -8.79
C VAL A 65 2.88 -7.12 -9.49
N THR A 66 1.59 -7.44 -9.58
CA THR A 66 0.63 -6.61 -10.32
C THR A 66 0.49 -5.22 -9.68
N PRO A 67 0.84 -4.11 -10.35
CA PRO A 67 0.87 -2.79 -9.71
C PRO A 67 -0.52 -2.16 -9.61
N LEU A 68 -0.94 -1.74 -8.42
CA LEU A 68 -1.94 -0.68 -8.23
C LEU A 68 -1.21 0.55 -7.69
N ARG A 69 -1.05 1.57 -8.56
CA ARG A 69 -0.41 2.87 -8.35
C ARG A 69 1.08 2.84 -7.95
N LYS A 70 1.93 3.51 -8.74
CA LYS A 70 3.31 3.83 -8.36
C LYS A 70 3.28 4.71 -7.11
N PHE A 71 3.68 4.16 -5.96
CA PHE A 71 4.01 4.96 -4.79
C PHE A 71 5.44 5.47 -4.95
N ALA A 72 5.63 6.79 -4.80
CA ALA A 72 6.95 7.39 -4.74
C ALA A 72 7.59 7.06 -3.39
N VAL A 73 8.18 5.88 -3.27
CA VAL A 73 9.16 5.61 -2.21
C VAL A 73 10.50 6.13 -2.71
N PRO A 74 11.34 6.80 -1.89
CA PRO A 74 12.70 7.16 -2.27
C PRO A 74 13.43 5.96 -2.88
N ASP A 75 14.35 6.25 -3.79
CA ASP A 75 15.17 5.26 -4.52
C ASP A 75 16.09 4.50 -3.55
N LEU A 76 15.52 3.55 -2.79
CA LEU A 76 16.26 2.67 -1.87
C LEU A 76 16.97 1.54 -2.62
N GLU A 77 16.81 1.41 -3.94
CA GLU A 77 17.53 0.38 -4.74
C GLU A 77 19.05 0.60 -4.71
N ARG A 78 19.50 1.82 -4.40
CA ARG A 78 20.92 2.19 -4.34
C ARG A 78 21.52 2.17 -2.95
N GLN A 79 20.78 1.74 -1.93
CA GLN A 79 21.29 1.83 -0.57
C GLN A 79 22.17 0.64 -0.21
N PRO A 80 23.37 0.89 0.37
CA PRO A 80 24.20 -0.19 0.89
C PRO A 80 23.40 -1.00 1.91
N PRO A 81 23.56 -2.33 1.94
CA PRO A 81 22.90 -3.15 2.94
C PRO A 81 23.27 -2.70 4.35
N GLY A 82 22.32 -2.73 5.28
CA GLY A 82 22.54 -2.35 6.69
C GLY A 82 22.33 -0.87 7.03
N LEU A 83 21.97 -0.01 6.09
CA LEU A 83 21.63 1.40 6.36
C LEU A 83 20.12 1.60 6.43
N VAL A 84 19.63 2.22 7.51
CA VAL A 84 18.23 2.66 7.64
C VAL A 84 18.15 4.13 7.25
N THR A 85 17.27 4.46 6.29
CA THR A 85 17.03 5.86 5.92
C THR A 85 16.14 6.53 6.95
N PRO A 86 16.56 7.66 7.54
CA PRO A 86 15.68 8.46 8.38
C PRO A 86 14.48 8.97 7.56
N ILE A 87 13.27 8.79 8.09
CA ILE A 87 12.06 9.35 7.49
C ILE A 87 11.87 10.81 7.94
N ALA A 88 11.49 11.68 7.00
CA ALA A 88 11.18 13.07 7.32
C ALA A 88 9.91 13.16 8.18
N ARG A 89 9.89 14.06 9.17
CA ARG A 89 8.78 14.19 10.14
C ARG A 89 7.42 14.41 9.48
N ASP A 90 7.39 15.21 8.42
CA ASP A 90 6.23 15.63 7.65
C ASP A 90 5.98 14.77 6.41
N ALA A 91 6.64 13.60 6.29
CA ALA A 91 6.45 12.70 5.15
C ALA A 91 5.00 12.20 5.04
N ASN A 92 4.33 11.99 6.18
CA ASN A 92 2.91 11.67 6.28
C ASN A 92 2.44 11.78 7.75
N LYS A 93 1.11 11.79 7.95
CA LYS A 93 0.48 11.87 9.28
C LYS A 93 0.91 10.75 10.24
N ALA A 94 1.16 9.54 9.75
CA ALA A 94 1.61 8.44 10.61
C ALA A 94 3.00 8.72 11.17
N THR A 95 3.88 9.28 10.36
CA THR A 95 5.20 9.72 10.79
C THR A 95 5.09 10.87 11.79
N GLU A 96 4.27 11.88 11.51
CA GLU A 96 4.01 12.97 12.46
C GLU A 96 3.55 12.45 13.83
N SER A 97 2.69 11.42 13.85
CA SER A 97 2.17 10.80 15.08
C SER A 97 3.27 10.13 15.92
N VAL A 98 4.29 9.55 15.28
CA VAL A 98 5.47 8.96 15.94
C VAL A 98 6.33 10.06 16.55
N PHE A 99 6.62 11.12 15.78
CA PHE A 99 7.42 12.25 16.27
C PHE A 99 6.73 12.99 17.41
N GLU A 100 5.41 13.14 17.36
CA GLU A 100 4.61 13.70 18.45
C GLU A 100 4.74 12.85 19.72
N ALA A 101 4.57 11.54 19.62
CA ALA A 101 4.71 10.62 20.75
C ALA A 101 6.12 10.64 21.35
N ALA A 102 7.15 10.59 20.50
CA ALA A 102 8.54 10.63 20.92
C ALA A 102 8.90 11.95 21.64
N ARG A 103 8.41 13.09 21.13
CA ARG A 103 8.70 14.42 21.71
C ARG A 103 7.91 14.67 23.00
N SER A 104 6.62 14.35 22.98
CA SER A 104 5.73 14.60 24.12
C SER A 104 5.90 13.60 25.25
N LYS A 105 6.51 12.44 24.98
CA LYS A 105 6.56 11.27 25.87
C LYS A 105 5.18 10.76 26.28
N LYS A 106 4.16 11.07 25.48
CA LYS A 106 2.80 10.55 25.58
C LYS A 106 2.58 9.56 24.44
N HIS A 107 1.52 8.76 24.52
CA HIS A 107 1.14 7.80 23.49
C HIS A 107 2.23 6.74 23.18
N PRO A 108 2.72 6.00 24.18
CA PRO A 108 3.77 5.00 23.99
C PRO A 108 3.37 3.87 23.01
N GLU A 109 2.07 3.60 22.86
CA GLU A 109 1.49 2.70 21.85
C GLU A 109 1.80 3.11 20.41
N ARG A 110 2.19 4.37 20.18
CA ARG A 110 2.61 4.83 18.85
C ARG A 110 4.08 4.55 18.54
N LEU A 111 4.86 4.12 19.53
CA LEU A 111 6.30 3.88 19.40
C LEU A 111 6.67 2.40 19.39
N SER A 112 5.86 1.54 20.02
CA SER A 112 6.17 0.12 20.16
C SER A 112 4.91 -0.74 20.25
N ALA A 113 5.00 -1.94 19.68
CA ALA A 113 3.96 -2.96 19.78
C ALA A 113 3.84 -3.58 21.19
N ALA A 114 4.75 -3.26 22.11
CA ALA A 114 4.73 -3.74 23.48
C ALA A 114 3.70 -3.00 24.36
N PHE A 115 3.25 -1.82 23.93
CA PHE A 115 2.20 -1.07 24.61
C PHE A 115 0.85 -1.37 23.97
N MET A 116 -0.12 -1.70 24.81
CA MET A 116 -1.49 -1.93 24.35
C MET A 116 -2.14 -0.61 23.95
N PRO A 117 -2.77 -0.53 22.77
CA PRO A 117 -3.56 0.65 22.41
C PRO A 117 -4.82 0.76 23.27
N GLU A 118 -5.46 1.92 23.20
CA GLU A 118 -6.84 2.08 23.66
C GLU A 118 -7.77 1.08 22.95
N PRO A 119 -8.82 0.56 23.62
CA PRO A 119 -9.79 -0.34 23.00
C PRO A 119 -10.37 0.24 21.72
N PHE A 120 -10.63 -0.63 20.74
CA PHE A 120 -11.21 -0.20 19.48
C PHE A 120 -12.65 0.30 19.68
N ASP A 121 -12.87 1.57 19.32
CA ASP A 121 -14.20 2.17 19.24
C ASP A 121 -14.66 2.18 17.77
N ARG A 122 -15.63 1.31 17.46
CA ARG A 122 -16.19 1.20 16.12
C ARG A 122 -16.90 2.48 15.70
N GLN A 123 -17.68 3.10 16.59
CA GLN A 123 -18.47 4.26 16.24
C GLN A 123 -17.55 5.44 15.91
N ALA A 124 -16.55 5.70 16.77
CA ALA A 124 -15.56 6.74 16.51
C ALA A 124 -14.77 6.50 15.22
N TYR A 125 -14.45 5.23 14.91
CA TYR A 125 -13.81 4.87 13.65
C TYR A 125 -14.72 5.13 12.44
N GLU A 126 -15.99 4.76 12.51
CA GLU A 126 -16.94 4.96 11.40
C GLU A 126 -17.23 6.45 11.15
N GLU A 127 -17.26 7.26 12.20
CA GLU A 127 -17.42 8.72 12.13
C GLU A 127 -16.18 9.41 11.54
N SER A 128 -14.96 8.96 11.87
CA SER A 128 -13.71 9.53 11.36
C SER A 128 -12.61 8.48 11.13
N PRO A 129 -12.72 7.68 10.04
CA PRO A 129 -11.76 6.60 9.77
C PRO A 129 -10.32 7.11 9.67
N GLU A 130 -10.13 8.26 9.02
CA GLU A 130 -8.83 8.85 8.75
C GLU A 130 -8.08 9.21 10.03
N ALA A 131 -8.78 9.62 11.10
CA ALA A 131 -8.16 9.88 12.39
C ALA A 131 -7.54 8.62 12.98
N TYR A 132 -8.18 7.47 12.79
CA TYR A 132 -7.67 6.18 13.24
C TYR A 132 -6.54 5.66 12.33
N LEU A 133 -6.77 5.66 11.01
CA LEU A 133 -5.87 5.09 9.99
C LEU A 133 -4.56 5.86 9.84
N SER A 134 -4.57 7.16 10.15
CA SER A 134 -3.40 8.02 10.00
C SER A 134 -2.39 7.91 11.16
N LEU A 135 -2.68 7.13 12.20
CA LEU A 135 -1.77 6.92 13.33
C LEU A 135 -0.90 5.68 13.13
N HIS A 136 0.37 5.78 13.50
CA HIS A 136 1.24 4.62 13.65
C HIS A 136 0.99 4.01 15.02
N VAL A 137 0.32 2.85 15.10
CA VAL A 137 0.03 2.17 16.37
C VAL A 137 0.29 0.66 16.21
N PRO A 138 1.55 0.21 16.36
CA PRO A 138 1.92 -1.17 16.09
C PRO A 138 1.16 -2.19 16.91
N GLY A 139 0.82 -1.85 18.17
CA GLY A 139 0.13 -2.74 19.11
C GLY A 139 -1.31 -3.09 18.72
N ARG A 140 -1.93 -2.39 17.75
CA ARG A 140 -3.27 -2.72 17.23
C ARG A 140 -3.35 -4.11 16.66
N VAL A 141 -2.22 -4.68 16.21
CA VAL A 141 -2.24 -6.06 15.78
C VAL A 141 -2.76 -6.95 16.92
N TRP A 142 -2.43 -6.69 18.19
CA TRP A 142 -2.87 -7.44 19.40
C TRP A 142 -4.35 -7.30 19.78
N GLN A 143 -5.12 -6.48 19.07
CA GLN A 143 -6.50 -6.15 19.44
C GLN A 143 -7.57 -6.88 18.63
N SER A 144 -7.30 -8.13 18.20
CA SER A 144 -8.32 -8.95 17.53
C SER A 144 -9.57 -9.10 18.41
N ALA A 145 -10.74 -9.17 17.77
CA ALA A 145 -11.99 -9.43 18.47
C ALA A 145 -11.97 -10.82 19.13
N GLN A 146 -12.67 -10.96 20.24
CA GLN A 146 -12.87 -12.28 20.86
C GLN A 146 -13.75 -13.15 19.96
N PRO A 147 -13.50 -14.47 19.86
CA PRO A 147 -14.35 -15.38 19.10
C PRO A 147 -15.81 -15.32 19.56
N GLY A 148 -16.74 -15.30 18.61
CA GLY A 148 -18.18 -15.31 18.87
C GLY A 148 -18.97 -15.68 17.61
N PRO A 149 -20.27 -16.01 17.73
CA PRO A 149 -21.09 -16.50 16.60
C PRO A 149 -21.10 -15.58 15.38
N ASP A 150 -21.02 -14.26 15.59
CA ASP A 150 -21.10 -13.24 14.53
C ASP A 150 -19.76 -12.51 14.32
N VAL A 151 -18.66 -13.04 14.88
CA VAL A 151 -17.33 -12.43 14.74
C VAL A 151 -16.59 -13.12 13.60
N PRO A 152 -16.30 -12.42 12.49
CA PRO A 152 -15.59 -13.02 11.37
C PRO A 152 -14.17 -13.43 11.79
N VAL A 153 -13.66 -14.52 11.20
CA VAL A 153 -12.24 -14.91 11.33
C VAL A 153 -11.45 -14.16 10.27
N VAL A 154 -10.28 -13.61 10.63
CA VAL A 154 -9.41 -13.06 9.60
C VAL A 154 -8.81 -14.18 8.76
N GLU A 155 -8.71 -13.96 7.45
CA GLU A 155 -8.06 -14.91 6.56
C GLU A 155 -6.97 -14.21 5.76
N SER A 156 -5.90 -14.92 5.46
CA SER A 156 -4.93 -14.42 4.48
C SER A 156 -5.56 -14.50 3.11
N PHE A 157 -5.68 -13.37 2.45
CA PHE A 157 -6.03 -13.36 1.05
C PHE A 157 -4.72 -13.58 0.26
N GLY A 158 -4.46 -14.82 -0.14
CA GLY A 158 -3.26 -15.21 -0.92
C GLY A 158 -2.19 -15.93 -0.10
N LYS A 159 -0.99 -16.06 -0.67
CA LYS A 159 0.14 -16.74 0.00
C LYS A 159 0.55 -15.96 1.26
N ARG A 160 0.94 -16.70 2.31
CA ARG A 160 1.52 -16.14 3.54
C ARG A 160 3.05 -16.11 3.52
N ASN A 161 3.64 -16.96 2.70
CA ASN A 161 5.09 -17.07 2.55
C ASN A 161 5.50 -16.39 1.25
N HIS A 162 6.36 -15.37 1.37
CA HIS A 162 6.90 -14.63 0.24
C HIS A 162 8.42 -14.70 0.26
N ARG A 163 9.04 -14.52 -0.91
CA ARG A 163 10.49 -14.44 -1.04
C ARG A 163 10.83 -13.23 -1.87
N MET A 164 11.66 -12.30 -1.39
CA MET A 164 12.02 -11.09 -2.13
C MET A 164 13.50 -10.75 -2.04
N ARG A 165 13.99 -9.90 -2.94
CA ARG A 165 15.34 -9.31 -2.87
C ARG A 165 15.30 -7.98 -2.10
N HIS A 166 16.46 -7.48 -1.69
CA HIS A 166 16.57 -6.12 -1.13
C HIS A 166 15.98 -5.10 -2.11
N GLY A 167 15.25 -4.12 -1.57
CA GLY A 167 14.63 -3.05 -2.36
C GLY A 167 13.32 -3.43 -3.05
N GLU A 168 12.99 -4.72 -3.15
CA GLU A 168 11.71 -5.19 -3.70
C GLU A 168 10.56 -5.02 -2.70
N SER A 169 9.35 -5.03 -3.25
CA SER A 169 8.11 -4.96 -2.48
C SER A 169 7.26 -6.20 -2.69
N VAL A 170 6.34 -6.42 -1.75
CA VAL A 170 5.31 -7.45 -1.79
C VAL A 170 4.00 -6.87 -1.30
N ARG A 171 2.91 -7.42 -1.81
CA ARG A 171 1.55 -7.09 -1.37
C ARG A 171 1.08 -8.13 -0.34
N LEU A 172 0.73 -7.65 0.84
CA LEU A 172 0.12 -8.46 1.89
C LEU A 172 -1.37 -8.13 1.95
N GLN A 173 -2.22 -9.15 1.98
CA GLN A 173 -3.67 -8.96 1.94
C GLN A 173 -4.37 -9.77 3.01
N LEU A 174 -5.19 -9.08 3.80
CA LEU A 174 -5.96 -9.65 4.90
C LEU A 174 -7.44 -9.51 4.58
N LYS A 175 -8.19 -10.62 4.62
CA LYS A 175 -9.64 -10.61 4.58
C LYS A 175 -10.19 -10.37 5.98
N THR A 176 -11.09 -9.39 6.10
CA THR A 176 -11.82 -9.03 7.31
C THR A 176 -13.20 -8.47 6.90
N GLN A 177 -13.87 -7.72 7.77
CA GLN A 177 -15.12 -7.04 7.44
C GLN A 177 -14.87 -5.85 6.48
N ALA A 178 -15.79 -5.64 5.52
CA ALA A 178 -15.75 -4.49 4.61
C ALA A 178 -15.66 -3.15 5.33
N ALA A 179 -14.88 -2.22 4.77
CA ALA A 179 -14.64 -0.86 5.30
C ALA A 179 -13.99 -0.78 6.71
N MET A 180 -13.65 -1.91 7.33
CA MET A 180 -13.06 -1.95 8.68
C MET A 180 -11.53 -1.88 8.63
N PRO A 181 -10.87 -1.43 9.72
CA PRO A 181 -9.43 -1.26 9.72
C PRO A 181 -8.71 -2.59 9.90
N ALA A 182 -7.59 -2.77 9.19
CA ALA A 182 -6.64 -3.85 9.41
C ALA A 182 -5.26 -3.28 9.63
N THR A 183 -4.58 -3.74 10.67
CA THR A 183 -3.19 -3.34 10.98
C THR A 183 -2.24 -4.43 10.57
N PHE A 184 -1.14 -4.04 9.92
CA PHE A 184 0.01 -4.88 9.59
C PHE A 184 1.22 -4.32 10.33
N THR A 185 1.96 -5.18 11.05
CA THR A 185 3.15 -4.79 11.79
C THR A 185 4.27 -5.78 11.51
N SER A 186 5.40 -5.26 11.05
CA SER A 186 6.67 -6.00 10.93
C SER A 186 7.45 -5.91 12.23
N PHE A 187 8.02 -7.04 12.66
CA PHE A 187 8.87 -7.13 13.85
C PHE A 187 10.37 -7.22 13.51
N ASP A 188 10.71 -7.43 12.24
CA ASP A 188 12.07 -7.76 11.79
C ASP A 188 12.58 -6.74 10.74
N ASN A 189 12.30 -5.45 10.95
CA ASN A 189 12.59 -4.33 10.04
C ASN A 189 11.78 -4.34 8.72
N GLY A 190 12.20 -3.53 7.75
CA GLY A 190 11.44 -3.24 6.53
C GLY A 190 10.42 -2.13 6.74
N VAL A 191 9.75 -1.73 5.66
CA VAL A 191 8.84 -0.57 5.69
C VAL A 191 7.58 -0.83 4.89
N PHE A 192 6.46 -0.31 5.39
CA PHE A 192 5.22 -0.22 4.63
C PHE A 192 5.19 1.05 3.77
N SER A 193 4.11 1.25 3.01
CA SER A 193 3.93 2.42 2.15
C SER A 193 3.95 3.77 2.87
N ASN A 194 3.72 3.80 4.19
CA ASN A 194 3.89 4.98 5.04
C ASN A 194 5.35 5.20 5.50
N GLY A 195 6.27 4.32 5.09
CA GLY A 195 7.69 4.37 5.45
C GLY A 195 8.02 3.90 6.87
N LEU A 196 7.06 3.29 7.58
CA LEU A 196 7.22 2.80 8.95
C LEU A 196 7.05 1.28 9.02
N THR A 197 7.38 0.67 10.15
CA THR A 197 7.27 -0.79 10.38
C THR A 197 5.85 -1.27 10.67
N SER A 198 4.88 -0.35 10.81
CA SER A 198 3.47 -0.67 10.95
C SER A 198 2.59 0.26 10.13
N ILE A 199 1.49 -0.27 9.63
CA ILE A 199 0.46 0.48 8.91
C ILE A 199 -0.93 -0.05 9.25
N THR A 200 -1.90 0.84 9.42
CA THR A 200 -3.32 0.48 9.45
C THR A 200 -3.97 0.95 8.15
N VAL A 201 -4.65 0.05 7.44
CA VAL A 201 -5.34 0.34 6.18
C VAL A 201 -6.82 -0.03 6.31
N LYS A 202 -7.67 0.64 5.54
CA LYS A 202 -9.09 0.33 5.43
C LYS A 202 -9.29 -0.84 4.47
N ALA A 203 -10.05 -1.83 4.88
CA ALA A 203 -10.49 -2.90 3.98
C ALA A 203 -11.45 -2.35 2.92
N ASP A 204 -11.40 -2.89 1.71
CA ASP A 204 -12.27 -2.49 0.61
C ASP A 204 -13.73 -2.97 0.79
N LYS A 205 -14.54 -2.83 -0.27
CA LYS A 205 -15.95 -3.25 -0.31
C LYS A 205 -16.13 -4.75 -0.06
N ASP A 206 -15.12 -5.54 -0.41
CA ASP A 206 -15.14 -6.98 -0.25
C ASP A 206 -14.51 -7.37 1.10
N GLY A 207 -14.02 -6.43 1.90
CA GLY A 207 -13.33 -6.73 3.16
C GLY A 207 -11.87 -7.13 2.98
N VAL A 208 -11.25 -6.86 1.84
CA VAL A 208 -9.81 -7.10 1.64
C VAL A 208 -9.04 -5.83 2.00
N ALA A 209 -8.20 -5.94 3.03
CA ALA A 209 -7.23 -4.92 3.41
C ALA A 209 -5.88 -5.24 2.77
N THR A 210 -5.30 -4.27 2.06
CA THR A 210 -4.06 -4.46 1.31
C THR A 210 -2.96 -3.53 1.80
N ALA A 211 -1.80 -4.10 2.17
CA ALA A 211 -0.62 -3.35 2.58
C ALA A 211 0.59 -3.72 1.71
N ASN A 212 1.28 -2.70 1.17
CA ASN A 212 2.53 -2.90 0.43
C ASN A 212 3.70 -2.85 1.41
N PHE A 213 4.45 -3.94 1.50
CA PHE A 213 5.63 -4.08 2.34
C PHE A 213 6.88 -4.13 1.47
N ARG A 214 7.93 -3.41 1.87
CA ARG A 214 9.20 -3.33 1.15
C ARG A 214 10.36 -3.78 2.04
N ALA A 215 11.23 -4.64 1.49
CA ALA A 215 12.51 -4.95 2.12
C ALA A 215 13.42 -3.72 2.03
N SER A 216 13.64 -3.04 3.16
CA SER A 216 14.65 -1.98 3.24
C SER A 216 16.04 -2.58 3.05
N SER A 217 17.02 -1.77 2.65
CA SER A 217 18.42 -2.20 2.50
C SER A 217 19.00 -2.80 3.78
N GLY A 218 18.50 -2.42 4.96
CA GLY A 218 18.88 -3.01 6.25
C GLY A 218 18.29 -4.38 6.56
N THR A 219 17.42 -4.94 5.71
CA THR A 219 16.63 -6.12 6.04
C THR A 219 17.13 -7.36 5.30
N ALA A 220 17.56 -8.38 6.04
CA ALA A 220 17.98 -9.68 5.50
C ALA A 220 17.35 -10.83 6.29
N GLY A 221 17.18 -11.99 5.65
CA GLY A 221 16.64 -13.18 6.32
C GLY A 221 15.11 -13.19 6.37
N GLU A 222 14.55 -13.92 7.33
CA GLU A 222 13.10 -14.06 7.48
C GLU A 222 12.52 -12.89 8.27
N ILE A 223 11.48 -12.28 7.72
CA ILE A 223 10.72 -11.19 8.34
C ILE A 223 9.34 -11.72 8.73
N ASN A 224 8.98 -11.56 9.98
CA ASN A 224 7.66 -11.85 10.50
C ASN A 224 6.81 -10.59 10.51
N ILE A 225 5.69 -10.67 9.79
CA ILE A 225 4.69 -9.61 9.74
C ILE A 225 3.39 -10.19 10.25
N ILE A 226 2.79 -9.52 11.21
CA ILE A 226 1.49 -9.92 11.75
C ILE A 226 0.44 -8.94 11.25
N ALA A 227 -0.68 -9.47 10.78
CA ALA A 227 -1.86 -8.70 10.42
C ALA A 227 -3.07 -9.11 11.26
N ALA A 228 -3.85 -8.13 11.68
CA ALA A 228 -5.08 -8.36 12.42
C ALA A 228 -6.06 -7.19 12.23
N SER A 229 -7.32 -7.44 12.59
CA SER A 229 -8.40 -6.46 12.54
C SER A 229 -9.15 -6.50 13.87
N PRO A 230 -9.52 -5.35 14.46
CA PRO A 230 -10.18 -5.32 15.75
C PRO A 230 -11.64 -5.77 15.72
N VAL A 231 -12.18 -6.03 14.53
CA VAL A 231 -13.56 -6.51 14.32
C VAL A 231 -13.60 -7.99 13.93
N ALA A 232 -12.46 -8.66 13.90
CA ALA A 232 -12.34 -10.05 13.49
C ALA A 232 -11.45 -10.82 14.47
N THR A 233 -11.72 -12.11 14.63
CA THR A 233 -10.92 -12.99 15.47
C THR A 233 -9.66 -13.47 14.74
N GLU A 234 -8.72 -14.01 15.50
CA GLU A 234 -7.42 -14.50 15.06
C GLU A 234 -6.51 -13.42 14.45
N ARG A 235 -5.40 -13.89 13.85
CA ARG A 235 -4.34 -13.09 13.28
C ARG A 235 -3.73 -13.87 12.13
N VAL A 236 -3.25 -13.16 11.11
CA VAL A 236 -2.44 -13.77 10.07
C VAL A 236 -0.98 -13.45 10.29
N VAL A 237 -0.13 -14.45 10.17
CA VAL A 237 1.33 -14.28 10.13
C VAL A 237 1.79 -14.48 8.70
N TYR A 238 2.44 -13.45 8.15
CA TYR A 238 3.19 -13.53 6.90
C TYR A 238 4.67 -13.70 7.21
N ARG A 239 5.33 -14.55 6.43
CA ARG A 239 6.78 -14.73 6.47
C ARG A 239 7.35 -14.25 5.15
N VAL A 240 8.23 -13.27 5.21
CA VAL A 240 8.92 -12.78 4.02
C VAL A 240 10.40 -13.08 4.12
N ASN A 241 10.89 -13.97 3.27
CA ASN A 241 12.29 -14.32 3.21
C ASN A 241 13.03 -13.40 2.23
N VAL A 242 13.92 -12.57 2.77
CA VAL A 242 14.74 -11.67 1.98
C VAL A 242 16.04 -12.33 1.61
N VAL A 243 16.18 -12.64 0.32
CA VAL A 243 17.38 -13.22 -0.27
C VAL A 243 18.30 -12.12 -0.78
N SER A 244 19.59 -12.23 -0.49
CA SER A 244 20.57 -11.32 -1.07
C SER A 244 20.56 -11.44 -2.61
N PRO A 245 20.85 -10.35 -3.35
CA PRO A 245 21.15 -10.47 -4.77
C PRO A 245 22.25 -11.53 -4.98
N ALA A 246 22.14 -12.33 -6.04
CA ALA A 246 23.28 -13.14 -6.47
C ALA A 246 24.48 -12.19 -6.66
N PRO A 247 25.71 -12.56 -6.26
CA PRO A 247 26.85 -11.68 -6.45
C PRO A 247 26.89 -11.26 -7.91
N SER A 248 26.84 -9.96 -8.17
CA SER A 248 27.05 -9.43 -9.51
C SER A 248 28.40 -9.98 -9.97
N VAL A 249 28.40 -10.80 -11.02
CA VAL A 249 29.64 -11.16 -11.70
C VAL A 249 30.24 -9.84 -12.14
N SER A 250 31.30 -9.41 -11.48
CA SER A 250 32.09 -8.27 -11.91
C SER A 250 32.57 -8.61 -13.31
N VAL A 251 31.92 -8.05 -14.33
CA VAL A 251 32.50 -8.01 -15.66
C VAL A 251 33.68 -7.07 -15.52
N THR A 252 34.84 -7.64 -15.18
CA THR A 252 36.11 -6.97 -15.37
C THR A 252 36.22 -6.73 -16.87
N SER A 253 35.86 -5.54 -17.32
CA SER A 253 36.17 -5.12 -18.68
C SER A 253 37.69 -5.16 -18.85
N PRO A 254 38.20 -5.77 -19.94
CA PRO A 254 39.64 -5.89 -20.19
C PRO A 254 40.32 -4.53 -20.41
#